data_AF-A0A2E3Q4D4-F1
#
_entry.id   AF-A0A2E3Q4D4-F1
#
_cell.length_a   1.000
_cell.length_b   1.000
_cell.length_c   1.000
_cell.angle_alpha   90.00
_cell.angle_beta   90.00
_cell.angle_gamma   90.00
#
_symmetry.space_group_name_H-M   'P 1'
#
loop_
_entity.id
_entity.type
_entity.pdbx_description
1 polymer ?
#
loop_
_entity_poly.entity_id
_entity_poly.type
_entity_poly.pdbx_seq_one_letter_code
_entity_poly.pdbx_strand_id
1 'polypeptide(L)'
;MLIYAGIDEAGYGPMLGPLCVGASVFAIEEADPSEGPPDLWSKLDDVVCTRARDARRRIAVADSKRLKGSNQAKAHPLRHLERGVLSFLACRGIENTGGHAPPADDDDLFAGVGTALPTSVSTPWYDSKTPLPVAHDPDALALEAARLDRGLAASKIRMLDLRGECVDAGEFNRRLAAGVGKAAINLDAAIRLVGRIRAVSARIDPELVPRIVCDRQGGRAHYREWLQDCFPDASIRILGENHSISRYRLEDGHGAFVIGFETGSEDRHLPVALASMTAKYLRELAMIRLNRFFMEHVPQVRPTAGYVQDGRRFLEEIGPVIETEGLDSRELVRQA
;
A
#
# COMPACT_ATOMS: atom_id res chain seq x y z
N MET A 1 -21.69 -10.52 9.39
CA MET A 1 -20.72 -9.50 8.94
C MET A 1 -19.32 -10.07 9.05
N LEU A 2 -18.47 -9.79 8.05
CA LEU A 2 -17.04 -10.12 8.05
C LEU A 2 -16.23 -8.84 7.82
N ILE A 3 -15.22 -8.59 8.66
CA ILE A 3 -14.15 -7.63 8.36
C ILE A 3 -13.05 -8.36 7.61
N TYR A 4 -12.75 -7.90 6.40
CA TYR A 4 -11.79 -8.54 5.50
C TYR A 4 -10.77 -7.51 5.02
N ALA A 5 -9.50 -7.76 5.30
CA ALA A 5 -8.42 -6.84 5.03
C ALA A 5 -7.27 -7.52 4.26
N GLY A 6 -6.58 -6.72 3.47
CA GLY A 6 -5.39 -7.13 2.73
C GLY A 6 -4.22 -6.20 3.02
N ILE A 7 -3.01 -6.75 3.04
CA ILE A 7 -1.74 -6.03 3.22
C ILE A 7 -0.75 -6.51 2.16
N ASP A 8 -0.05 -5.57 1.52
CA ASP A 8 1.03 -5.85 0.58
C ASP A 8 2.03 -4.67 0.54
N GLU A 9 3.23 -4.89 0.02
CA GLU A 9 4.30 -3.90 -0.07
C GLU A 9 4.75 -3.56 -1.48
N ALA A 10 5.41 -2.42 -1.60
CA ALA A 10 6.16 -2.02 -2.78
C ALA A 10 7.47 -1.35 -2.37
N GLY A 11 8.55 -1.65 -3.08
CA GLY A 11 9.84 -0.97 -2.86
C GLY A 11 10.77 -1.65 -1.85
N TYR A 12 10.61 -2.96 -1.62
CA TYR A 12 11.54 -3.73 -0.78
C TYR A 12 12.94 -3.91 -1.41
N GLY A 13 13.01 -4.21 -2.71
CA GLY A 13 14.27 -4.44 -3.44
C GLY A 13 15.07 -3.20 -3.88
N PRO A 14 14.45 -2.06 -4.23
CA PRO A 14 15.15 -0.83 -4.62
C PRO A 14 16.10 -0.28 -3.55
N MET A 15 17.17 0.38 -4.02
CA MET A 15 18.11 1.15 -3.20
C MET A 15 17.64 2.60 -2.96
N LEU A 16 16.86 3.16 -3.90
CA LEU A 16 16.33 4.52 -3.81
C LEU A 16 14.81 4.52 -3.63
N GLY A 17 14.34 5.55 -2.92
CA GLY A 17 12.95 5.75 -2.58
C GLY A 17 12.46 4.88 -1.42
N PRO A 18 11.23 5.13 -0.96
CA PRO A 18 10.72 4.47 0.22
C PRO A 18 10.30 3.03 -0.06
N LEU A 19 10.38 2.21 0.99
CA LEU A 19 9.54 1.03 1.14
C LEU A 19 8.15 1.52 1.54
N CYS A 20 7.12 1.11 0.81
CA CYS A 20 5.73 1.42 1.15
C CYS A 20 4.98 0.12 1.45
N VAL A 21 4.13 0.13 2.47
CA VAL A 21 3.21 -0.97 2.78
C VAL A 21 1.79 -0.40 2.78
N GLY A 22 0.88 -1.04 2.07
CA GLY A 22 -0.52 -0.65 1.98
C GLY A 22 -1.41 -1.57 2.79
N ALA A 23 -2.56 -1.08 3.24
CA ALA A 23 -3.64 -1.90 3.75
C ALA A 23 -4.99 -1.41 3.25
N SER A 24 -5.87 -2.34 2.87
CA SER A 24 -7.26 -2.04 2.57
C SER A 24 -8.19 -2.89 3.44
N VAL A 25 -9.30 -2.30 3.89
CA VAL A 25 -10.20 -2.89 4.88
C VAL A 25 -11.64 -2.78 4.42
N PHE A 26 -12.33 -3.91 4.36
CA PHE A 26 -13.71 -3.99 3.94
C PHE A 26 -14.60 -4.59 5.03
N ALA A 27 -15.81 -4.06 5.17
CA ALA A 27 -16.91 -4.74 5.86
C ALA A 27 -17.81 -5.40 4.82
N ILE A 28 -18.20 -6.65 5.08
CA ILE A 28 -19.11 -7.41 4.23
C ILE A 28 -20.26 -7.85 5.12
N GLU A 29 -21.43 -7.23 4.95
CA GLU A 29 -22.55 -7.38 5.89
C GLU A 29 -23.08 -8.83 5.89
N GLU A 30 -23.30 -9.37 4.69
CA GLU A 30 -23.87 -10.71 4.45
C GLU A 30 -22.79 -11.74 4.11
N ALA A 31 -21.79 -11.85 4.98
CA ALA A 31 -20.80 -12.91 4.93
C ALA A 31 -20.80 -13.68 6.25
N ASP A 32 -20.80 -15.01 6.15
CA ASP A 32 -20.49 -15.92 7.26
C ASP A 32 -18.97 -16.11 7.33
N PRO A 33 -18.31 -15.68 8.43
CA PRO A 33 -16.88 -15.91 8.63
C PRO A 33 -16.46 -17.38 8.55
N SER A 34 -17.38 -18.32 8.80
CA SER A 34 -17.13 -19.76 8.78
C SER A 34 -16.89 -20.31 7.36
N GLU A 35 -17.49 -19.70 6.34
CA GLU A 35 -17.40 -20.13 4.93
C GLU A 35 -16.12 -19.64 4.23
N GLY A 36 -15.37 -18.73 4.87
CA GLY A 36 -14.20 -18.12 4.27
C GLY A 36 -14.45 -16.72 3.69
N PRO A 37 -13.40 -16.04 3.18
CA PRO A 37 -13.56 -14.74 2.57
C PRO A 37 -14.27 -14.92 1.22
N PRO A 38 -15.31 -14.13 0.91
CA PRO A 38 -15.94 -14.19 -0.40
C PRO A 38 -15.02 -13.60 -1.48
N ASP A 39 -15.24 -14.01 -2.72
CA ASP A 39 -14.60 -13.37 -3.87
C ASP A 39 -15.22 -11.99 -4.13
N LEU A 40 -14.50 -10.94 -3.74
CA LEU A 40 -14.94 -9.56 -3.93
C LEU A 40 -14.94 -9.11 -5.39
N TRP A 41 -14.14 -9.73 -6.28
CA TRP A 41 -14.25 -9.40 -7.71
C TRP A 41 -15.57 -9.89 -8.27
N SER A 42 -16.00 -11.09 -7.89
CA SER A 42 -17.31 -11.61 -8.27
C SER A 42 -18.46 -10.79 -7.68
N LYS A 43 -18.36 -10.35 -6.41
CA LYS A 43 -19.39 -9.51 -5.77
C LYS A 43 -19.45 -8.08 -6.33
N LEU A 44 -18.37 -7.57 -6.92
CA LEU A 44 -18.27 -6.19 -7.42
C LEU A 44 -18.10 -6.14 -8.95
N ASP A 45 -18.47 -7.20 -9.66
CA ASP A 45 -18.15 -7.39 -11.08
C ASP A 45 -18.76 -6.31 -11.99
N ASP A 46 -19.77 -5.59 -11.55
CA ASP A 46 -20.35 -4.45 -12.26
C ASP A 46 -19.50 -3.17 -12.21
N VAL A 47 -18.60 -3.07 -11.24
CA VAL A 47 -17.80 -1.85 -10.98
C VAL A 47 -16.30 -2.09 -11.00
N VAL A 48 -15.82 -3.30 -10.69
CA VAL A 48 -14.38 -3.65 -10.73
C VAL A 48 -14.07 -4.79 -11.70
N CYS A 49 -12.80 -4.88 -12.11
CA CYS A 49 -12.28 -5.97 -12.91
C CYS A 49 -10.80 -6.22 -12.60
N THR A 50 -10.22 -7.30 -13.14
CA THR A 50 -8.80 -7.64 -12.96
C THR A 50 -7.92 -7.21 -14.14
N ARG A 51 -8.50 -6.60 -15.18
CA ARG A 51 -7.81 -6.33 -16.45
C ARG A 51 -7.67 -4.83 -16.70
N ALA A 52 -6.46 -4.40 -17.06
CA ALA A 52 -6.15 -3.03 -17.48
C ALA A 52 -6.94 -2.55 -18.71
N ARG A 53 -7.44 -3.47 -19.54
CA ARG A 53 -8.33 -3.19 -20.66
C ARG A 53 -9.66 -3.87 -20.40
N ASP A 54 -10.71 -3.08 -20.27
CA ASP A 54 -12.06 -3.56 -19.99
C ASP A 54 -13.08 -2.78 -20.81
N ALA A 55 -13.90 -3.49 -21.59
CA ALA A 55 -14.90 -2.87 -22.47
C ALA A 55 -16.01 -2.17 -21.69
N ARG A 56 -16.33 -2.65 -20.47
CA ARG A 56 -17.31 -2.05 -19.56
C ARG A 56 -16.74 -0.87 -18.76
N ARG A 57 -15.47 -0.50 -19.02
CA ARG A 57 -14.72 0.58 -18.36
C ARG A 57 -14.79 0.50 -16.83
N ARG A 58 -14.78 -0.70 -16.26
CA ARG A 58 -14.72 -0.93 -14.81
C ARG A 58 -13.37 -0.52 -14.24
N ILE A 59 -13.28 -0.33 -12.94
CA ILE A 59 -12.04 0.00 -12.23
C ILE A 59 -11.18 -1.27 -12.14
N ALA A 60 -9.95 -1.21 -12.63
CA ALA A 60 -9.04 -2.35 -12.57
C ALA A 60 -8.41 -2.45 -11.17
N VAL A 61 -8.54 -3.60 -10.51
CA VAL A 61 -7.91 -3.95 -9.23
C VAL A 61 -7.23 -5.30 -9.39
N ALA A 62 -5.90 -5.31 -9.37
CA ALA A 62 -5.03 -6.48 -9.58
C ALA A 62 -3.60 -6.14 -9.10
N ASP A 63 -2.67 -7.10 -9.22
CA ASP A 63 -1.23 -6.87 -8.98
C ASP A 63 -0.77 -5.54 -9.60
N SER A 64 -0.17 -4.70 -8.75
CA SER A 64 0.31 -3.38 -9.13
C SER A 64 1.34 -3.40 -10.26
N LYS A 65 2.10 -4.49 -10.43
CA LYS A 65 3.05 -4.69 -11.55
C LYS A 65 2.32 -4.86 -12.88
N ARG A 66 1.13 -5.46 -12.87
CA ARG A 66 0.27 -5.63 -14.06
C ARG A 66 -0.45 -4.34 -14.45
N LEU A 67 -0.71 -3.48 -13.47
CA LEU A 67 -1.46 -2.24 -13.66
C LEU A 67 -0.58 -0.99 -13.85
N LYS A 68 0.69 -1.03 -13.44
CA LYS A 68 1.65 0.02 -13.79
C LYS A 68 1.93 -0.03 -15.30
N GLY A 69 1.62 1.06 -15.99
CA GLY A 69 1.90 1.21 -17.41
C GLY A 69 3.40 1.33 -17.71
N SER A 70 3.76 1.12 -18.97
CA SER A 70 5.12 1.40 -19.44
C SER A 70 5.36 2.91 -19.50
N ASN A 71 6.57 3.35 -19.13
CA ASN A 71 7.02 4.73 -19.29
C ASN A 71 7.09 5.17 -20.77
N GLN A 72 7.00 4.24 -21.72
CA GLN A 72 6.99 4.51 -23.16
C GLN A 72 5.57 4.58 -23.74
N ALA A 73 4.53 4.33 -22.93
CA ALA A 73 3.15 4.37 -23.40
C ALA A 73 2.67 5.82 -23.57
N LYS A 74 1.68 6.02 -24.47
CA LYS A 74 1.05 7.33 -24.69
C LYS A 74 0.30 7.86 -23.46
N ALA A 75 -0.23 6.95 -22.63
CA ALA A 75 -0.96 7.31 -21.42
C ALA A 75 -0.04 7.27 -20.21
N HIS A 76 -0.32 8.09 -19.19
CA HIS A 76 0.50 8.17 -17.99
C HIS A 76 0.66 6.78 -17.32
N PRO A 77 1.88 6.39 -16.91
CA PRO A 77 2.16 5.07 -16.34
C PRO A 77 1.31 4.73 -15.10
N LEU A 78 0.95 5.74 -14.30
CA LEU A 78 0.20 5.55 -13.07
C LEU A 78 -1.32 5.51 -13.25
N ARG A 79 -1.85 5.65 -14.48
CA ARG A 79 -3.30 5.81 -14.71
C ARG A 79 -4.18 4.78 -14.02
N HIS A 80 -3.80 3.51 -13.99
CA HIS A 80 -4.66 2.48 -13.37
C HIS A 80 -4.50 2.42 -11.87
N LEU A 81 -3.28 2.64 -11.38
CA LEU A 81 -3.00 2.73 -9.95
C LEU A 81 -3.74 3.92 -9.34
N GLU A 82 -3.60 5.10 -9.95
CA GLU A 82 -4.30 6.32 -9.55
C GLU A 82 -5.81 6.14 -9.54
N ARG A 83 -6.37 5.65 -10.66
CA ARG A 83 -7.82 5.44 -10.79
C ARG A 83 -8.36 4.51 -9.71
N GLY A 84 -7.70 3.38 -9.46
CA GLY A 84 -8.12 2.44 -8.43
C GLY A 84 -7.98 3.03 -7.03
N VAL A 85 -6.78 3.47 -6.67
CA VAL A 85 -6.47 3.95 -5.32
C VAL A 85 -7.33 5.16 -4.96
N LEU A 86 -7.41 6.18 -5.81
CA LEU A 86 -8.18 7.39 -5.50
C LEU A 86 -9.69 7.13 -5.45
N SER A 87 -10.21 6.24 -6.31
CA SER A 87 -11.65 5.90 -6.26
C SER A 87 -12.02 5.19 -4.96
N PHE A 88 -11.22 4.21 -4.52
CA PHE A 88 -11.47 3.51 -3.27
C PHE A 88 -11.23 4.40 -2.04
N LEU A 89 -10.23 5.28 -2.10
CA LEU A 89 -9.96 6.25 -1.03
C LEU A 89 -11.15 7.21 -0.83
N ALA A 90 -11.78 7.64 -1.92
CA ALA A 90 -12.96 8.51 -1.89
C ALA A 90 -14.24 7.80 -1.41
N CYS A 91 -14.26 6.46 -1.36
CA CYS A 91 -15.37 5.67 -0.81
C CYS A 91 -15.14 5.26 0.65
N ARG A 92 -14.04 5.70 1.27
CA ARG A 92 -13.66 5.32 2.63
C ARG A 92 -14.58 5.97 3.66
N GLY A 93 -15.00 5.18 4.64
CA GLY A 93 -15.55 5.66 5.90
C GLY A 93 -16.81 4.95 6.33
N ILE A 94 -17.27 5.27 7.54
CA ILE A 94 -18.53 4.74 8.09
C ILE A 94 -19.71 5.61 7.64
N GLU A 95 -19.49 6.92 7.49
CA GLU A 95 -20.44 7.91 6.99
C GLU A 95 -19.74 8.74 5.91
N ASN A 96 -20.07 8.51 4.65
CA ASN A 96 -19.44 9.23 3.53
C ASN A 96 -20.02 10.66 3.47
N THR A 97 -19.48 11.55 4.29
CA THR A 97 -19.96 12.95 4.45
C THR A 97 -19.17 13.95 3.61
N GLY A 98 -17.96 13.59 3.18
CA GLY A 98 -17.18 14.31 2.17
C GLY A 98 -17.47 13.72 0.80
N GLY A 99 -17.74 14.54 -0.20
CA GLY A 99 -18.01 14.06 -1.56
C GLY A 99 -16.84 13.26 -2.16
N HIS A 100 -17.05 12.71 -3.35
CA HIS A 100 -16.08 11.81 -4.01
C HIS A 100 -14.88 12.52 -4.67
N ALA A 101 -14.54 13.73 -4.25
CA ALA A 101 -13.43 14.48 -4.83
C ALA A 101 -12.08 13.81 -4.48
N PRO A 102 -11.16 13.65 -5.46
CA PRO A 102 -9.83 13.15 -5.16
C PRO A 102 -9.00 14.19 -4.36
N PRO A 103 -7.93 13.78 -3.68
CA PRO A 103 -6.94 14.70 -3.11
C PRO A 103 -6.39 15.67 -4.17
N ALA A 104 -6.13 16.91 -3.79
CA ALA A 104 -5.62 17.94 -4.71
C ALA A 104 -4.12 17.77 -5.00
N ASP A 105 -3.38 17.20 -4.05
CA ASP A 105 -1.96 16.88 -4.20
C ASP A 105 -1.60 15.58 -3.46
N ASP A 106 -0.35 15.15 -3.63
CA ASP A 106 0.16 13.94 -3.00
C ASP A 106 0.38 14.08 -1.48
N ASP A 107 0.54 15.28 -0.91
CA ASP A 107 0.53 15.44 0.56
C ASP A 107 -0.84 15.11 1.14
N ASP A 108 -1.92 15.65 0.54
CA ASP A 108 -3.30 15.35 0.93
C ASP A 108 -3.59 13.85 0.81
N LEU A 109 -3.03 13.19 -0.21
CA LEU A 109 -3.11 11.73 -0.35
C LEU A 109 -2.35 11.01 0.76
N PHE A 110 -1.08 11.36 1.01
CA PHE A 110 -0.27 10.74 2.07
C PHE A 110 -0.95 10.88 3.43
N ALA A 111 -1.38 12.09 3.79
CA ALA A 111 -2.14 12.37 4.99
C ALA A 111 -3.46 11.59 5.01
N GLY A 112 -4.15 11.55 3.87
CA GLY A 112 -5.36 10.79 3.64
C GLY A 112 -5.18 9.33 4.02
N VAL A 113 -4.13 8.65 3.55
CA VAL A 113 -3.84 7.24 3.89
C VAL A 113 -3.15 7.07 5.26
N GLY A 114 -2.94 8.15 6.00
CA GLY A 114 -2.40 8.13 7.37
C GLY A 114 -0.88 7.96 7.45
N THR A 115 -0.14 8.41 6.43
CA THR A 115 1.32 8.43 6.41
C THR A 115 1.84 9.80 5.99
N ALA A 116 3.16 10.01 6.05
CA ALA A 116 3.82 11.16 5.46
C ALA A 116 5.17 10.73 4.88
N LEU A 117 5.72 11.54 3.98
CA LEU A 117 7.14 11.48 3.65
C LEU A 117 7.90 12.30 4.70
N PRO A 118 9.13 11.91 5.07
CA PRO A 118 9.95 12.70 5.97
C PRO A 118 10.44 13.93 5.22
N THR A 119 9.72 15.04 5.33
CA THR A 119 10.12 16.33 4.77
C THR A 119 11.01 17.04 5.80
N SER A 120 12.30 17.14 5.49
CA SER A 120 13.30 17.72 6.39
C SER A 120 14.48 18.29 5.60
N VAL A 121 15.34 19.06 6.27
CA VAL A 121 16.61 19.54 5.67
C VAL A 121 17.51 18.41 5.16
N SER A 122 17.37 17.20 5.69
CA SER A 122 18.15 16.03 5.28
C SER A 122 17.54 15.27 4.10
N THR A 123 16.32 15.64 3.69
CA THR A 123 15.52 14.97 2.66
C THR A 123 14.82 15.98 1.74
N PRO A 124 15.53 17.00 1.20
CA PRO A 124 14.92 18.11 0.46
C PRO A 124 14.20 17.66 -0.82
N TRP A 125 14.53 16.47 -1.33
CA TRP A 125 13.85 15.87 -2.47
C TRP A 125 12.39 15.47 -2.21
N TYR A 126 11.91 15.56 -0.97
CA TYR A 126 10.49 15.38 -0.62
C TYR A 126 9.74 16.70 -0.36
N ASP A 127 10.39 17.86 -0.45
CA ASP A 127 9.80 19.17 -0.12
C ASP A 127 8.76 19.65 -1.14
N SER A 128 8.97 19.32 -2.42
CA SER A 128 8.00 19.67 -3.47
C SER A 128 6.74 18.78 -3.40
N LYS A 129 5.62 19.29 -3.93
CA LYS A 129 4.38 18.52 -4.09
C LYS A 129 4.12 18.15 -5.55
N THR A 130 3.31 17.12 -5.74
CA THR A 130 2.81 16.69 -7.04
C THR A 130 1.30 16.93 -7.08
N PRO A 131 0.80 17.82 -7.96
CA PRO A 131 -0.63 17.98 -8.17
C PRO A 131 -1.27 16.65 -8.57
N LEU A 132 -2.40 16.34 -7.95
CA LEU A 132 -3.20 15.15 -8.24
C LEU A 132 -4.56 15.55 -8.80
N PRO A 133 -5.15 14.70 -9.67
CA PRO A 133 -4.58 13.47 -10.23
C PRO A 133 -3.53 13.76 -11.32
N VAL A 134 -2.52 12.89 -11.51
CA VAL A 134 -1.49 13.06 -12.55
C VAL A 134 -1.88 12.47 -13.91
N ALA A 135 -2.86 11.57 -13.95
CA ALA A 135 -3.22 10.80 -15.13
C ALA A 135 -4.68 10.95 -15.56
N HIS A 136 -5.53 11.55 -14.73
CA HIS A 136 -6.97 11.70 -14.98
C HIS A 136 -7.46 13.09 -14.63
N ASP A 137 -8.62 13.41 -15.20
CA ASP A 137 -9.40 14.57 -14.80
C ASP A 137 -10.03 14.34 -13.41
N PRO A 138 -9.96 15.31 -12.48
CA PRO A 138 -10.52 15.17 -11.13
C PRO A 138 -12.03 14.88 -11.11
N ASP A 139 -12.81 15.55 -11.95
CA ASP A 139 -14.27 15.39 -12.00
C ASP A 139 -14.64 14.01 -12.55
N ALA A 140 -13.91 13.54 -13.58
CA ALA A 140 -14.06 12.18 -14.09
C ALA A 140 -13.79 11.12 -13.01
N LEU A 141 -12.75 11.28 -12.19
CA LEU A 141 -12.48 10.37 -11.06
C LEU A 141 -13.58 10.43 -10.00
N ALA A 142 -14.11 11.61 -9.70
CA ALA A 142 -15.20 11.74 -8.73
C ALA A 142 -16.46 11.00 -9.19
N LEU A 143 -16.80 11.05 -10.48
CA LEU A 143 -17.90 10.28 -11.06
C LEU A 143 -17.67 8.77 -10.98
N GLU A 144 -16.44 8.32 -11.17
CA GLU A 144 -16.06 6.91 -11.07
C GLU A 144 -16.11 6.40 -9.63
N ALA A 145 -15.60 7.19 -8.68
CA ALA A 145 -15.71 6.93 -7.25
C ALA A 145 -17.19 6.86 -6.82
N ALA A 146 -18.04 7.78 -7.27
CA ALA A 146 -19.48 7.72 -6.97
C ALA A 146 -20.14 6.47 -7.56
N ARG A 147 -19.70 5.99 -8.74
CA ARG A 147 -20.17 4.72 -9.31
C ARG A 147 -19.70 3.53 -8.48
N LEU A 148 -18.44 3.54 -8.05
CA LEU A 148 -17.87 2.50 -7.18
C LEU A 148 -18.64 2.42 -5.85
N ASP A 149 -18.91 3.56 -5.22
CA ASP A 149 -19.64 3.66 -3.95
C ASP A 149 -21.03 3.04 -4.04
N ARG A 150 -21.78 3.35 -5.13
CA ARG A 150 -23.06 2.70 -5.41
C ARG A 150 -22.93 1.19 -5.62
N GLY A 151 -21.87 0.74 -6.28
CA GLY A 151 -21.61 -0.69 -6.48
C GLY A 151 -21.28 -1.41 -5.17
N LEU A 152 -20.45 -0.80 -4.32
CA LEU A 152 -20.15 -1.29 -2.97
C LEU A 152 -21.44 -1.43 -2.15
N ALA A 153 -22.26 -0.38 -2.12
CA ALA A 153 -23.55 -0.37 -1.42
C ALA A 153 -24.53 -1.43 -1.94
N ALA A 154 -24.68 -1.55 -3.27
CA ALA A 154 -25.55 -2.56 -3.89
C ALA A 154 -25.14 -3.99 -3.53
N SER A 155 -23.83 -4.23 -3.37
CA SER A 155 -23.26 -5.52 -2.97
C SER A 155 -23.13 -5.69 -1.44
N LYS A 156 -23.64 -4.74 -0.65
CA LYS A 156 -23.57 -4.71 0.83
C LYS A 156 -22.14 -4.85 1.36
N ILE A 157 -21.21 -4.20 0.66
CA ILE A 157 -19.80 -4.09 1.02
C ILE A 157 -19.52 -2.62 1.35
N ARG A 158 -18.72 -2.38 2.38
CA ARG A 158 -18.25 -1.04 2.75
C ARG A 158 -16.73 -1.00 2.72
N MET A 159 -16.17 0.07 2.15
CA MET A 159 -14.75 0.37 2.24
C MET A 159 -14.48 1.11 3.54
N LEU A 160 -13.98 0.40 4.55
CA LEU A 160 -13.83 0.95 5.89
C LEU A 160 -12.59 1.82 6.03
N ASP A 161 -11.47 1.37 5.46
CA ASP A 161 -10.22 2.10 5.55
C ASP A 161 -9.25 1.74 4.42
N LEU A 162 -8.47 2.74 3.99
CA LEU A 162 -7.34 2.59 3.08
C LEU A 162 -6.15 3.29 3.72
N ARG A 163 -5.08 2.54 3.97
CA ARG A 163 -3.91 3.00 4.71
C ARG A 163 -2.62 2.73 3.97
N GLY A 164 -1.62 3.54 4.28
CA GLY A 164 -0.25 3.35 3.83
C GLY A 164 0.72 3.58 4.99
N GLU A 165 1.90 2.99 4.89
CA GLU A 165 3.08 3.28 5.71
C GLU A 165 4.26 3.45 4.77
N CYS A 166 5.03 4.54 4.91
CA CYS A 166 6.23 4.81 4.12
C CYS A 166 7.46 4.78 5.03
N VAL A 167 8.45 3.96 4.67
CA VAL A 167 9.76 3.89 5.33
C VAL A 167 10.81 4.32 4.30
N ASP A 168 11.31 5.54 4.46
CA ASP A 168 12.35 6.10 3.59
C ASP A 168 13.73 5.45 3.86
N ALA A 169 14.73 5.83 3.07
CA ALA A 169 16.06 5.23 3.19
C ALA A 169 16.73 5.59 4.53
N GLY A 170 16.56 6.82 5.02
CA GLY A 170 17.10 7.24 6.32
C GLY A 170 16.56 6.41 7.47
N GLU A 171 15.23 6.28 7.57
CA GLU A 171 14.61 5.46 8.61
C GLU A 171 14.98 3.99 8.47
N PHE A 172 14.99 3.46 7.25
CA PHE A 172 15.42 2.10 7.00
C PHE A 172 16.84 1.85 7.52
N ASN A 173 17.77 2.77 7.24
CA ASN A 173 19.17 2.66 7.64
C ASN A 173 19.37 2.82 9.14
N ARG A 174 18.64 3.74 9.81
CA ARG A 174 18.68 3.87 11.27
C ARG A 174 18.24 2.58 11.96
N ARG A 175 17.18 1.94 11.45
CA ARG A 175 16.67 0.67 11.99
C ARG A 175 17.65 -0.49 11.75
N LEU A 176 18.28 -0.54 10.58
CA LEU A 176 19.37 -1.49 10.30
C LEU A 176 20.53 -1.32 11.28
N ALA A 177 20.98 -0.08 11.51
CA ALA A 177 22.07 0.22 12.43
C ALA A 177 21.73 -0.15 13.89
N ALA A 178 20.44 -0.13 14.26
CA ALA A 178 19.94 -0.61 15.54
C ALA A 178 19.84 -2.16 15.64
N GLY A 179 20.28 -2.90 14.62
CA GLY A 179 20.29 -4.36 14.61
C GLY A 179 19.00 -5.01 14.09
N VAL A 180 18.04 -4.23 13.60
CA VAL A 180 16.80 -4.78 13.02
C VAL A 180 17.10 -5.32 11.62
N GLY A 181 16.78 -6.59 11.37
CA GLY A 181 16.95 -7.19 10.04
C GLY A 181 16.00 -6.59 8.99
N LYS A 182 16.41 -6.58 7.71
CA LYS A 182 15.62 -6.03 6.59
C LYS A 182 14.20 -6.57 6.51
N ALA A 183 14.05 -7.89 6.64
CA ALA A 183 12.74 -8.53 6.59
C ALA A 183 11.86 -8.09 7.76
N ALA A 184 12.44 -7.86 8.95
CA ALA A 184 11.71 -7.36 10.11
C ALA A 184 11.26 -5.91 9.91
N ILE A 185 12.05 -5.04 9.26
CA ILE A 185 11.62 -3.66 8.98
C ILE A 185 10.31 -3.62 8.17
N ASN A 186 10.19 -4.47 7.15
CA ASN A 186 8.99 -4.59 6.32
C ASN A 186 7.80 -5.16 7.11
N LEU A 187 8.05 -6.26 7.82
CA LEU A 187 7.04 -6.92 8.64
C LEU A 187 6.52 -6.02 9.77
N ASP A 188 7.36 -5.17 10.37
CA ASP A 188 6.94 -4.23 11.41
C ASP A 188 6.00 -3.14 10.87
N ALA A 189 6.21 -2.69 9.62
CA ALA A 189 5.26 -1.80 8.96
C ALA A 189 3.91 -2.51 8.71
N ALA A 190 3.93 -3.77 8.29
CA ALA A 190 2.72 -4.58 8.15
C ALA A 190 1.99 -4.77 9.50
N ILE A 191 2.70 -5.02 10.60
CA ILE A 191 2.08 -5.19 11.94
C ILE A 191 1.47 -3.90 12.47
N ARG A 192 2.07 -2.73 12.21
CA ARG A 192 1.40 -1.46 12.53
C ARG A 192 0.05 -1.33 11.83
N LEU A 193 -0.04 -1.76 10.57
CA LEU A 193 -1.30 -1.80 9.84
C LEU A 193 -2.28 -2.84 10.42
N VAL A 194 -1.80 -4.00 10.88
CA VAL A 194 -2.63 -4.98 11.62
C VAL A 194 -3.27 -4.33 12.85
N GLY A 195 -2.48 -3.59 13.66
CA GLY A 195 -3.01 -2.85 14.81
C GLY A 195 -4.12 -1.86 14.43
N ARG A 196 -3.95 -1.12 13.32
CA ARG A 196 -4.98 -0.20 12.80
C ARG A 196 -6.23 -0.95 12.33
N ILE A 197 -6.08 -2.07 11.63
CA ILE A 197 -7.20 -2.91 11.18
C ILE A 197 -8.03 -3.40 12.37
N ARG A 198 -7.36 -3.86 13.44
CA ARG A 198 -8.02 -4.28 14.68
C ARG A 198 -8.80 -3.13 15.31
N ALA A 199 -8.22 -1.94 15.38
CA ALA A 199 -8.90 -0.75 15.88
C ALA A 199 -10.09 -0.31 15.01
N VAL A 200 -10.01 -0.47 13.68
CA VAL A 200 -11.15 -0.26 12.77
C VAL A 200 -12.25 -1.28 13.04
N SER A 201 -11.92 -2.56 13.16
CA SER A 201 -12.87 -3.64 13.46
C SER A 201 -13.59 -3.41 14.78
N ALA A 202 -12.84 -3.13 15.85
CA ALA A 202 -13.38 -2.95 17.19
C ALA A 202 -14.31 -1.73 17.32
N ARG A 203 -14.12 -0.69 16.51
CA ARG A 203 -15.04 0.47 16.45
C ARG A 203 -16.39 0.13 15.82
N ILE A 204 -16.45 -0.90 14.99
CA ILE A 204 -17.71 -1.36 14.39
C ILE A 204 -18.41 -2.28 15.38
N ASP A 205 -17.71 -3.32 15.83
CA ASP A 205 -18.18 -4.25 16.84
C ASP A 205 -16.96 -4.98 17.45
N PRO A 206 -16.71 -4.86 18.77
CA PRO A 206 -15.60 -5.51 19.46
C PRO A 206 -15.58 -7.04 19.35
N GLU A 207 -16.72 -7.69 19.09
CA GLU A 207 -16.83 -9.14 18.97
C GLU A 207 -16.47 -9.65 17.56
N LEU A 208 -16.30 -8.75 16.59
CA LEU A 208 -15.89 -9.13 15.25
C LEU A 208 -14.43 -9.59 15.23
N VAL A 209 -14.20 -10.71 14.56
CA VAL A 209 -12.87 -11.27 14.33
C VAL A 209 -12.42 -10.92 12.91
N PRO A 210 -11.60 -9.88 12.70
CA PRO A 210 -11.16 -9.51 11.36
C PRO A 210 -10.28 -10.59 10.75
N ARG A 211 -10.45 -10.79 9.45
CA ARG A 211 -9.63 -11.68 8.63
C ARG A 211 -8.67 -10.84 7.80
N ILE A 212 -7.39 -10.99 8.08
CA ILE A 212 -6.30 -10.24 7.47
C ILE A 212 -5.50 -11.20 6.60
N VAL A 213 -5.25 -10.80 5.35
CA VAL A 213 -4.37 -11.54 4.44
C VAL A 213 -3.20 -10.63 4.07
N CYS A 214 -1.99 -11.14 4.25
CA CYS A 214 -0.76 -10.49 3.84
C CYS A 214 -0.16 -11.28 2.67
N ASP A 215 0.34 -10.58 1.66
CA ASP A 215 1.25 -11.25 0.73
C ASP A 215 2.51 -11.69 1.46
N ARG A 216 3.06 -12.83 1.03
CA ARG A 216 4.20 -13.40 1.71
C ARG A 216 5.46 -12.59 1.42
N GLN A 217 5.89 -11.85 2.43
CA GLN A 217 7.10 -11.04 2.39
C GLN A 217 8.36 -11.89 2.66
N GLY A 218 9.12 -12.18 1.61
CA GLY A 218 10.41 -12.89 1.71
C GLY A 218 10.30 -14.41 1.88
N GLY A 219 11.40 -15.04 2.34
CA GLY A 219 11.52 -16.51 2.43
C GLY A 219 10.88 -17.15 3.66
N ARG A 220 10.24 -16.37 4.54
CA ARG A 220 9.68 -16.88 5.80
C ARG A 220 8.43 -17.72 5.51
N ALA A 221 8.45 -18.97 5.95
CA ALA A 221 7.30 -19.89 5.89
C ALA A 221 6.56 -20.02 7.23
N HIS A 222 7.23 -19.75 8.35
CA HIS A 222 6.66 -19.86 9.70
C HIS A 222 6.73 -18.50 10.42
N TYR A 223 5.57 -18.04 10.87
CA TYR A 223 5.38 -16.73 11.48
C TYR A 223 4.99 -16.81 12.96
N ARG A 224 4.72 -18.01 13.51
CA ARG A 224 4.23 -18.15 14.89
C ARG A 224 5.11 -17.44 15.93
N GLU A 225 6.41 -17.70 15.93
CA GLU A 225 7.35 -17.12 16.91
C GLU A 225 7.42 -15.60 16.74
N TRP A 226 7.59 -15.13 15.51
CA TRP A 226 7.63 -13.70 15.23
C TRP A 226 6.31 -12.99 15.59
N LEU A 227 5.16 -13.63 15.35
CA LEU A 227 3.86 -13.14 15.79
C LEU A 227 3.75 -13.10 17.32
N GLN A 228 4.34 -14.06 18.03
CA GLN A 228 4.40 -14.04 19.49
C GLN A 228 5.24 -12.85 19.98
N ASP A 229 6.35 -12.53 19.32
CA ASP A 229 7.16 -11.36 19.66
C ASP A 229 6.38 -10.06 19.45
N CYS A 230 5.59 -9.97 18.37
CA CYS A 230 4.75 -8.81 18.06
C CYS A 230 3.52 -8.69 18.96
N PHE A 231 2.98 -9.81 19.44
CA PHE A 231 1.81 -9.87 20.32
C PHE A 231 2.12 -10.76 21.54
N PRO A 232 2.91 -10.26 22.50
CA PRO A 232 3.44 -11.08 23.61
C PRO A 232 2.36 -11.75 24.45
N ASP A 233 1.24 -11.06 24.65
CA ASP A 233 0.12 -11.54 25.49
C ASP A 233 -0.91 -12.35 24.69
N ALA A 234 -0.74 -12.49 23.37
CA ALA A 234 -1.70 -13.20 22.55
C ALA A 234 -1.55 -14.72 22.66
N SER A 235 -2.68 -15.39 22.80
CA SER A 235 -2.78 -16.82 22.51
C SER A 235 -2.77 -17.02 21.00
N ILE A 236 -1.88 -17.89 20.51
CA ILE A 236 -1.72 -18.13 19.06
C ILE A 236 -2.07 -19.58 18.72
N ARG A 237 -3.08 -19.75 17.87
CA ARG A 237 -3.46 -21.05 17.29
C ARG A 237 -3.07 -21.09 15.82
N ILE A 238 -2.31 -22.12 15.44
CA ILE A 238 -2.04 -22.41 14.02
C ILE A 238 -3.31 -22.99 13.41
N LEU A 239 -3.84 -22.33 12.38
CA LEU A 239 -5.01 -22.81 11.62
C LEU A 239 -4.61 -23.61 10.39
N GLY A 240 -3.41 -23.37 9.86
CA GLY A 240 -2.82 -24.15 8.77
C GLY A 240 -1.49 -23.58 8.31
N GLU A 241 -0.51 -24.45 8.07
CA GLU A 241 0.80 -24.09 7.54
C GLU A 241 1.17 -25.07 6.43
N ASN A 242 1.43 -24.55 5.24
CA ASN A 242 1.94 -25.29 4.10
C ASN A 242 2.86 -24.40 3.26
N HIS A 243 3.34 -24.92 2.13
CA HIS A 243 4.28 -24.20 1.29
C HIS A 243 3.76 -22.85 0.75
N SER A 244 2.45 -22.66 0.57
CA SER A 244 1.88 -21.43 0.00
C SER A 244 1.08 -20.58 1.00
N ILE A 245 0.70 -21.11 2.16
CA ILE A 245 -0.17 -20.46 3.15
C ILE A 245 0.32 -20.74 4.57
N SER A 246 0.41 -19.70 5.39
CA SER A 246 0.65 -19.79 6.83
C SER A 246 -0.38 -18.95 7.56
N ARG A 247 -1.30 -19.58 8.30
CA ARG A 247 -2.49 -18.94 8.87
C ARG A 247 -2.60 -19.19 10.37
N TYR A 248 -2.87 -18.12 11.11
CA TYR A 248 -2.91 -18.10 12.56
C TYR A 248 -4.16 -17.37 13.04
N ARG A 249 -4.74 -17.85 14.14
CA ARG A 249 -5.68 -17.07 14.96
C ARG A 249 -4.91 -16.57 16.17
N LEU A 250 -5.03 -15.28 16.42
CA LEU A 250 -4.49 -14.62 17.60
C LEU A 250 -5.63 -14.07 18.43
N GLU A 251 -5.48 -14.12 19.74
CA GLU A 251 -6.47 -13.61 20.69
C GLU A 251 -5.77 -13.09 21.94
N ASP A 252 -5.97 -11.81 22.24
CA ASP A 252 -5.45 -11.08 23.39
C ASP A 252 -6.56 -10.19 24.00
N GLY A 253 -6.22 -9.34 24.97
CA GLY A 253 -7.17 -8.43 25.64
C GLY A 253 -7.83 -7.37 24.74
N HIS A 254 -7.39 -7.22 23.49
CA HIS A 254 -7.95 -6.33 22.48
C HIS A 254 -8.79 -7.07 21.42
N GLY A 255 -9.17 -8.32 21.70
CA GLY A 255 -10.04 -9.13 20.84
C GLY A 255 -9.27 -10.01 19.85
N ALA A 256 -9.98 -10.96 19.22
CA ALA A 256 -9.38 -11.94 18.33
C ALA A 256 -9.23 -11.44 16.90
N PHE A 257 -8.26 -11.97 16.16
CA PHE A 257 -8.14 -11.80 14.71
C PHE A 257 -7.53 -13.03 14.04
N VAL A 258 -7.75 -13.16 12.74
CA VAL A 258 -7.12 -14.19 11.91
C VAL A 258 -6.20 -13.52 10.91
N ILE A 259 -4.94 -13.96 10.85
CA ILE A 259 -3.96 -13.48 9.87
C ILE A 259 -3.41 -14.64 9.04
N GLY A 260 -3.35 -14.46 7.73
CA GLY A 260 -2.75 -15.40 6.79
C GLY A 260 -1.64 -14.75 5.97
N PHE A 261 -0.50 -15.42 5.85
CA PHE A 261 0.61 -15.06 4.95
C PHE A 261 0.56 -16.01 3.76
N GLU A 262 0.20 -15.49 2.59
CA GLU A 262 -0.03 -16.33 1.42
C GLU A 262 0.75 -15.84 0.21
N THR A 263 1.41 -16.74 -0.51
CA THR A 263 2.17 -16.37 -1.72
C THR A 263 1.20 -16.01 -2.86
N GLY A 264 1.44 -14.89 -3.56
CA GLY A 264 0.65 -14.49 -4.73
C GLY A 264 -0.80 -14.18 -4.34
N SER A 265 -0.99 -13.62 -3.15
CA SER A 265 -2.30 -13.39 -2.56
C SER A 265 -3.08 -12.28 -3.26
N GLU A 266 -2.40 -11.36 -3.94
CA GLU A 266 -2.95 -10.30 -4.78
C GLU A 266 -3.76 -10.83 -5.98
N ASP A 267 -3.51 -12.05 -6.44
CA ASP A 267 -4.32 -12.69 -7.48
C ASP A 267 -5.55 -13.44 -6.92
N ARG A 268 -5.66 -13.57 -5.60
CA ARG A 268 -6.76 -14.31 -4.92
C ARG A 268 -7.63 -13.46 -4.01
N HIS A 269 -7.11 -12.32 -3.57
CA HIS A 269 -7.75 -11.48 -2.57
C HIS A 269 -7.73 -10.03 -3.06
N LEU A 270 -8.89 -9.50 -3.48
CA LEU A 270 -9.03 -8.09 -3.90
C LEU A 270 -8.45 -7.12 -2.86
N PRO A 271 -8.64 -7.31 -1.54
CA PRO A 271 -8.05 -6.39 -0.56
C PRO A 271 -6.51 -6.34 -0.62
N VAL A 272 -5.85 -7.46 -0.93
CA VAL A 272 -4.40 -7.49 -1.10
C VAL A 272 -4.01 -6.77 -2.39
N ALA A 273 -4.72 -7.01 -3.50
CA ALA A 273 -4.46 -6.30 -4.75
C ALA A 273 -4.57 -4.78 -4.58
N LEU A 274 -5.60 -4.29 -3.89
CA LEU A 274 -5.77 -2.86 -3.61
C LEU A 274 -4.68 -2.31 -2.67
N ALA A 275 -4.26 -3.09 -1.67
CA ALA A 275 -3.12 -2.75 -0.83
C ALA A 275 -1.82 -2.63 -1.64
N SER A 276 -1.58 -3.57 -2.56
CA SER A 276 -0.44 -3.56 -3.50
C SER A 276 -0.44 -2.29 -4.35
N MET A 277 -1.60 -1.97 -4.94
CA MET A 277 -1.77 -0.77 -5.76
C MET A 277 -1.49 0.49 -4.96
N THR A 278 -1.97 0.55 -3.71
CA THR A 278 -1.77 1.68 -2.80
C THR A 278 -0.29 1.86 -2.47
N ALA A 279 0.38 0.80 -2.01
CA ALA A 279 1.81 0.83 -1.72
C ALA A 279 2.63 1.27 -2.95
N LYS A 280 2.30 0.72 -4.13
CA LYS A 280 2.97 1.06 -5.37
C LYS A 280 2.73 2.51 -5.78
N TYR A 281 1.50 3.01 -5.69
CA TYR A 281 1.17 4.38 -6.07
C TYR A 281 1.88 5.40 -5.18
N LEU A 282 1.83 5.22 -3.86
CA LEU A 282 2.54 6.06 -2.89
C LEU A 282 4.04 6.10 -3.17
N ARG A 283 4.64 4.93 -3.43
CA ARG A 283 6.07 4.86 -3.77
C ARG A 283 6.39 5.63 -5.04
N GLU A 284 5.60 5.46 -6.10
CA GLU A 284 5.89 6.10 -7.38
C GLU A 284 5.71 7.63 -7.30
N LEU A 285 4.76 8.14 -6.50
CA LEU A 285 4.65 9.58 -6.21
C LEU A 285 5.87 10.12 -5.45
N ALA A 286 6.35 9.39 -4.44
CA ALA A 286 7.59 9.73 -3.75
C ALA A 286 8.81 9.72 -4.70
N MET A 287 8.84 8.77 -5.65
CA MET A 287 9.87 8.73 -6.70
C MET A 287 9.74 9.89 -7.69
N ILE A 288 8.53 10.39 -7.98
CA ILE A 288 8.33 11.58 -8.82
C ILE A 288 8.98 12.79 -8.14
N ARG A 289 8.71 13.02 -6.84
CA ARG A 289 9.35 14.11 -6.08
C ARG A 289 10.87 13.97 -6.09
N LEU A 290 11.39 12.77 -5.82
CA LEU A 290 12.82 12.49 -5.83
C LEU A 290 13.46 12.83 -7.18
N ASN A 291 12.89 12.32 -8.26
CA ASN A 291 13.42 12.57 -9.60
C ASN A 291 13.33 14.05 -9.97
N ARG A 292 12.22 14.73 -9.65
CA ARG A 292 12.04 16.16 -9.92
C ARG A 292 13.15 16.98 -9.29
N PHE A 293 13.42 16.79 -7.99
CA PHE A 293 14.46 17.52 -7.27
C PHE A 293 15.82 17.41 -7.97
N PHE A 294 16.29 16.18 -8.26
CA PHE A 294 17.61 16.01 -8.87
C PHE A 294 17.65 16.46 -10.34
N MET A 295 16.54 16.36 -11.07
CA MET A 295 16.45 16.86 -12.46
C MET A 295 16.46 18.39 -12.54
N GLU A 296 15.98 19.10 -11.51
CA GLU A 296 16.10 20.56 -11.44
C GLU A 296 17.57 20.99 -11.28
N HIS A 297 18.38 20.20 -10.58
CA HIS A 297 19.81 20.47 -10.39
C HIS A 297 20.69 19.91 -11.53
N VAL A 298 20.30 18.79 -12.14
CA VAL A 298 21.00 18.14 -13.26
C VAL A 298 20.01 17.88 -14.39
N PRO A 299 19.70 18.86 -15.26
CA PRO A 299 18.65 18.74 -16.27
C PRO A 299 18.79 17.55 -17.24
N GLN A 300 20.01 17.07 -17.45
CA GLN A 300 20.32 15.93 -18.32
C GLN A 300 20.21 14.55 -17.64
N VAL A 301 20.02 14.49 -16.31
CA VAL A 301 19.91 13.22 -15.59
C VAL A 301 18.64 12.49 -16.02
N ARG A 302 18.75 11.19 -16.32
CA ARG A 302 17.56 10.39 -16.62
C ARG A 302 16.89 9.92 -15.33
N PRO A 303 15.55 9.95 -15.23
CA PRO A 303 14.83 9.48 -14.05
C PRO A 303 15.20 8.06 -13.65
N THR A 304 15.17 7.77 -12.35
CA THR A 304 15.43 6.46 -11.78
C THR A 304 14.17 5.80 -11.23
N ALA A 305 14.09 4.47 -11.35
CA ALA A 305 13.12 3.65 -10.62
C ALA A 305 13.64 3.22 -9.23
N GLY A 306 14.93 3.44 -8.98
CA GLY A 306 15.64 3.17 -7.74
C GLY A 306 16.20 1.75 -7.60
N TYR A 307 16.10 0.91 -8.63
CA TYR A 307 16.62 -0.46 -8.57
C TYR A 307 18.14 -0.47 -8.69
N VAL A 308 18.83 -1.48 -8.14
CA VAL A 308 20.30 -1.49 -7.97
C VAL A 308 21.08 -0.98 -9.19
N GLN A 309 20.84 -1.53 -10.39
CA GLN A 309 21.59 -1.14 -11.60
C GLN A 309 21.25 0.29 -12.04
N ASP A 310 19.97 0.61 -12.11
CA ASP A 310 19.47 1.92 -12.57
C ASP A 310 19.81 3.05 -11.58
N GLY A 311 19.71 2.75 -10.29
CA GLY A 311 19.99 3.64 -9.16
C GLY A 311 21.47 3.93 -8.98
N ARG A 312 22.38 2.96 -9.24
CA ARG A 312 23.84 3.24 -9.24
C ARG A 312 24.21 4.24 -10.31
N ARG A 313 23.72 4.05 -11.53
CA ARG A 313 23.87 5.03 -12.62
C ARG A 313 23.33 6.40 -12.20
N PHE A 314 22.13 6.44 -11.62
CA PHE A 314 21.55 7.71 -11.16
C PHE A 314 22.43 8.39 -10.13
N LEU A 315 22.91 7.67 -9.11
CA LEU A 315 23.82 8.18 -8.07
C LEU A 315 25.13 8.72 -8.63
N GLU A 316 25.71 8.07 -9.63
CA GLU A 316 26.90 8.57 -10.34
C GLU A 316 26.60 9.90 -11.04
N GLU A 317 25.46 10.01 -11.72
CA GLU A 317 25.06 11.24 -12.43
C GLU A 317 24.73 12.41 -11.48
N ILE A 318 24.18 12.15 -10.29
CA ILE A 318 23.79 13.17 -9.30
C ILE A 318 24.88 13.46 -8.24
N GLY A 319 26.01 12.76 -8.29
CA GLY A 319 27.12 12.92 -7.33
C GLY A 319 27.52 14.37 -7.05
N PRO A 320 27.70 15.23 -8.08
CA PRO A 320 28.02 16.64 -7.88
C PRO A 320 26.98 17.41 -7.05
N VAL A 321 25.70 17.06 -7.15
CA VAL A 321 24.63 17.69 -6.36
C VAL A 321 24.70 17.25 -4.91
N ILE A 322 24.94 15.96 -4.66
CA ILE A 322 25.11 15.43 -3.30
C ILE A 322 26.23 16.19 -2.57
N GLU A 323 27.36 16.42 -3.25
CA GLU A 323 28.50 17.16 -2.71
C GLU A 323 28.19 18.66 -2.51
N THR A 324 27.59 19.30 -3.51
CA THR A 324 27.33 20.76 -3.48
C THR A 324 26.28 21.14 -2.44
N GLU A 325 25.20 20.36 -2.35
CA GLU A 325 24.09 20.59 -1.41
C GLU A 325 24.37 19.96 -0.02
N GLY A 326 25.50 19.25 0.15
CA GLY A 326 25.87 18.63 1.42
C GLY A 326 24.90 17.55 1.90
N LEU A 327 24.33 16.77 0.97
CA LEU A 327 23.32 15.76 1.28
C LEU A 327 23.94 14.52 1.93
N ASP A 328 23.36 14.02 3.03
CA ASP A 328 23.78 12.74 3.61
C ASP A 328 23.27 11.59 2.72
N SER A 329 24.19 10.91 2.05
CA SER A 329 23.89 9.72 1.24
C SER A 329 23.12 8.63 1.99
N ARG A 330 23.22 8.57 3.32
CA ARG A 330 22.47 7.61 4.16
C ARG A 330 20.98 7.94 4.28
N GLU A 331 20.58 9.17 4.00
CA GLU A 331 19.16 9.53 3.95
C GLU A 331 18.58 9.26 2.55
N LEU A 332 19.43 9.18 1.52
CA LEU A 332 19.03 8.92 0.13
C LEU A 332 19.07 7.44 -0.27
N VAL A 333 20.09 6.70 0.17
CA VAL A 333 20.42 5.35 -0.31
C VAL A 333 20.23 4.33 0.78
N ARG A 334 19.38 3.34 0.54
CA ARG A 334 19.20 2.19 1.44
C ARG A 334 20.47 1.34 1.47
N GLN A 335 20.96 1.04 2.67
CA GLN A 335 22.16 0.24 2.87
C GLN A 335 21.91 -1.26 2.63
N ALA A 336 22.98 -1.92 2.17
CA ALA A 336 23.01 -3.36 1.86
C ALA A 336 23.08 -4.20 3.14
#